data_AF-A0A0G0MHX2-F1
#
_entry.id   AF-A0A0G0MHX2-F1
#
_cell.length_a   1.000
_cell.length_b   1.000
_cell.length_c   1.000
_cell.angle_alpha   90.00
_cell.angle_beta   90.00
_cell.angle_gamma   90.00
#
_symmetry.space_group_name_H-M   'P 1'
#
loop_
_entity.id
_entity.type
_entity.pdbx_description
1 polymer ?
#
loop_
_entity_poly.entity_id
_entity_poly.type
_entity_poly.pdbx_seq_one_letter_code
_entity_poly.pdbx_strand_id
1 'polypeptide(L)'
;MARCQLAFFGLSVEVSDFEEKRVFAGGKNFTYEMLKYWQNPDRELFFFMGSDCLPQFHDWHRADELSDMATFVSIPRTGISSTRVRQWIANGKPEDEKLLSDSVLKYIEENGLYKLGK
;
A
#
# COMPACT_ATOMS: atom_id res chain seq x y z
N MET A 1 -3.00 2.22 -9.62
CA MET A 1 -4.03 1.38 -8.95
C MET A 1 -4.15 -0.07 -9.44
N ALA A 2 -4.04 -0.36 -10.74
CA ALA A 2 -4.32 -1.69 -11.33
C ALA A 2 -3.67 -2.90 -10.62
N ARG A 3 -2.38 -2.82 -10.24
CA ARG A 3 -1.70 -3.95 -9.55
C ARG A 3 -2.36 -4.32 -8.21
N CYS A 4 -2.81 -3.34 -7.43
CA CYS A 4 -3.49 -3.60 -6.15
C CYS A 4 -4.84 -4.27 -6.38
N GLN A 5 -5.62 -3.79 -7.35
CA GLN A 5 -6.91 -4.38 -7.71
C GLN A 5 -6.77 -5.85 -8.14
N LEU A 6 -5.76 -6.16 -8.95
CA LEU A 6 -5.46 -7.54 -9.37
C LEU A 6 -4.97 -8.43 -8.22
N ALA A 7 -4.22 -7.87 -7.27
CA ALA A 7 -3.72 -8.60 -6.11
C ALA A 7 -4.85 -9.03 -5.16
N PHE A 8 -5.88 -8.20 -5.02
CA PHE A 8 -7.01 -8.44 -4.12
C PHE A 8 -8.26 -8.98 -4.83
N PHE A 9 -8.19 -9.25 -6.14
CA PHE A 9 -9.33 -9.77 -6.89
C PHE A 9 -9.85 -11.09 -6.30
N GLY A 10 -11.15 -11.13 -5.99
CA GLY A 10 -11.80 -12.28 -5.36
C GLY A 10 -11.64 -12.38 -3.84
N LEU A 11 -10.95 -11.43 -3.21
CA LEU A 11 -10.90 -11.30 -1.75
C LEU A 11 -11.94 -10.27 -1.28
N SER A 12 -12.34 -10.37 -0.01
CA SER A 12 -13.21 -9.38 0.65
C SER A 12 -12.40 -8.12 1.03
N VAL A 13 -11.74 -7.50 0.06
CA VAL A 13 -10.91 -6.31 0.21
C VAL A 13 -11.23 -5.33 -0.91
N GLU A 14 -11.43 -4.06 -0.54
CA GLU A 14 -11.62 -2.97 -1.49
C GLU A 14 -10.32 -2.19 -1.67
N VAL A 15 -10.05 -1.78 -2.91
CA VAL A 15 -8.92 -0.90 -3.24
C VAL A 15 -9.47 0.49 -3.55
N SER A 16 -9.19 1.44 -2.66
CA SER A 16 -9.64 2.83 -2.80
C SER A 16 -8.67 3.69 -3.61
N ASP A 17 -9.20 4.58 -4.43
CA ASP A 17 -8.47 5.62 -5.18
C ASP A 17 -8.56 7.01 -4.51
N PHE A 18 -8.98 7.07 -3.24
CA PHE A 18 -9.20 8.30 -2.49
C PHE A 18 -8.00 9.26 -2.52
N GLU A 19 -6.80 8.75 -2.20
CA GLU A 19 -5.58 9.57 -2.15
C GLU A 19 -5.24 10.14 -3.52
N GLU A 20 -5.37 9.33 -4.58
CA GLU A 20 -5.11 9.73 -5.96
C GLU A 20 -6.06 10.84 -6.40
N LYS A 21 -7.37 10.66 -6.19
CA LYS A 21 -8.39 11.69 -6.47
C LYS A 21 -8.13 12.98 -5.71
N ARG A 22 -7.72 12.89 -4.45
CA ARG A 22 -7.42 14.05 -3.61
C ARG A 22 -6.23 14.85 -4.13
N VAL A 23 -5.14 14.16 -4.49
CA VAL A 23 -3.96 14.80 -5.09
C VAL A 23 -4.31 15.46 -6.42
N PHE A 24 -5.08 14.78 -7.29
CA PHE A 24 -5.53 15.36 -8.56
C PHE A 24 -6.40 16.61 -8.38
N ALA A 25 -7.17 16.69 -7.30
CA ALA A 25 -7.94 17.88 -6.93
C ALA A 25 -7.10 18.99 -6.25
N GLY A 26 -5.77 18.85 -6.17
CA GLY A 26 -4.88 19.81 -5.53
C GLY A 26 -4.85 19.73 -3.99
N GLY A 27 -5.44 18.68 -3.41
CA GLY A 27 -5.44 18.43 -1.98
C GLY A 27 -4.13 17.82 -1.47
N LYS A 28 -3.92 17.90 -0.15
CA LYS A 28 -2.76 17.28 0.53
C LYS A 28 -3.00 15.78 0.75
N ASN A 29 -1.98 14.96 0.54
CA ASN A 29 -2.03 13.51 0.81
C ASN A 29 -1.45 13.16 2.19
N PHE A 30 -2.14 13.61 3.25
CA PHE A 30 -1.79 13.23 4.62
C PHE A 30 -2.73 12.15 5.13
N THR A 31 -2.20 11.19 5.89
CA THR A 31 -3.00 10.15 6.56
C THR A 31 -4.16 10.73 7.37
N TYR A 32 -3.94 11.89 8.01
CA TYR A 32 -4.98 12.64 8.71
C TYR A 32 -6.22 12.92 7.84
N GLU A 33 -6.01 13.38 6.59
CA GLU A 33 -7.12 13.70 5.69
C GLU A 33 -7.90 12.47 5.26
N MET A 34 -7.21 11.33 5.13
CA MET A 34 -7.83 10.04 4.83
C MET A 34 -8.65 9.54 6.03
N LEU A 35 -8.06 9.49 7.24
CA LEU A 35 -8.78 9.05 8.43
C LEU A 35 -9.99 9.93 8.71
N LYS A 36 -9.86 11.25 8.54
CA LYS A 36 -10.96 12.21 8.73
C LYS A 36 -12.11 11.94 7.77
N TYR A 37 -11.82 11.58 6.53
CA TYR A 37 -12.84 11.27 5.52
C TYR A 37 -13.61 9.98 5.87
N TRP A 38 -12.91 8.96 6.37
CA TRP A 38 -13.51 7.66 6.67
C TRP A 38 -14.12 7.54 8.07
N GLN A 39 -13.89 8.52 8.94
CA GLN A 39 -14.50 8.54 10.27
C GLN A 39 -16.02 8.48 10.17
N ASN A 40 -16.61 7.58 10.95
CA ASN A 40 -18.04 7.38 11.02
C ASN A 40 -18.42 6.83 12.42
N PRO A 41 -19.45 7.37 13.09
CA PRO A 41 -19.88 6.86 14.41
C PRO A 41 -20.25 5.37 14.46
N ASP A 42 -20.69 4.81 13.33
CA ASP A 42 -21.12 3.41 13.22
C ASP A 42 -19.99 2.46 12.80
N ARG A 43 -18.75 2.96 12.68
CA ARG A 43 -17.60 2.17 12.22
C ARG A 43 -16.38 2.42 13.09
N GLU A 44 -15.73 1.34 13.48
CA GLU A 44 -14.40 1.40 14.07
C GLU A 44 -13.34 1.38 12.94
N LEU A 45 -12.33 2.22 13.05
CA LEU A 45 -11.24 2.29 12.09
C LEU A 45 -9.97 1.68 12.65
N PHE A 46 -9.33 0.83 11.85
CA PHE A 46 -8.01 0.27 12.12
C PHE A 46 -7.05 0.72 11.02
N PHE A 47 -5.92 1.31 11.41
CA PHE A 47 -4.88 1.73 10.49
C PHE A 47 -3.69 0.77 10.58
N PHE A 48 -3.52 -0.06 9.56
CA PHE A 48 -2.41 -1.00 9.46
C PHE A 48 -1.18 -0.33 8.84
N MET A 49 -0.04 -0.46 9.50
CA MET A 49 1.24 0.09 9.03
C MET A 49 2.40 -0.86 9.30
N GLY A 50 3.48 -0.70 8.53
CA GLY A 50 4.74 -1.38 8.84
C GLY A 50 5.39 -0.85 10.12
N SER A 51 6.06 -1.72 10.86
CA SER A 51 6.79 -1.36 12.09
C SER A 51 7.92 -0.37 11.85
N ASP A 52 8.43 -0.32 10.64
CA ASP A 52 9.44 0.64 10.20
C ASP A 52 8.95 2.09 10.21
N CYS A 53 7.64 2.33 10.15
CA CYS A 53 7.07 3.68 10.22
C CYS A 53 6.92 4.18 11.66
N LEU A 54 6.94 3.29 12.66
CA LEU A 54 6.67 3.64 14.06
C LEU A 54 7.65 4.67 14.64
N PRO A 55 8.99 4.59 14.41
CA PRO A 55 9.93 5.57 14.96
C PRO A 55 9.69 7.01 14.50
N GLN A 56 9.10 7.20 13.31
CA GLN A 56 8.82 8.51 12.70
C GLN A 56 7.35 8.92 12.83
N PHE A 57 6.53 8.14 13.56
CA PHE A 57 5.10 8.39 13.64
C PHE A 57 4.77 9.78 14.20
N HIS A 58 5.58 10.27 15.15
CA HIS A 58 5.45 11.60 15.74
C HIS A 58 5.67 12.75 14.75
N ASP A 59 6.36 12.52 13.63
CA ASP A 59 6.58 13.52 12.58
C ASP A 59 5.40 13.63 11.61
N TRP A 60 4.40 12.74 11.72
CA TRP A 60 3.26 12.74 10.82
C TRP A 60 2.39 13.98 11.04
N HIS A 61 1.76 14.45 9.96
CA HIS A 61 0.88 15.61 10.04
C HIS A 61 -0.27 15.36 11.02
N ARG A 62 -0.32 16.15 12.09
CA ARG A 62 -1.31 16.04 13.18
C ARG A 62 -1.21 14.70 13.93
N ALA A 63 0.00 14.18 14.15
CA ALA A 63 0.25 12.90 14.80
C ALA A 63 -0.53 12.71 16.12
N ASP A 64 -0.59 13.76 16.96
CA ASP A 64 -1.31 13.73 18.25
C ASP A 64 -2.81 13.42 18.11
N GLU A 65 -3.42 13.75 16.97
CA GLU A 65 -4.84 13.50 16.72
C GLU A 65 -5.10 12.16 16.05
N LEU A 66 -4.10 11.60 15.36
CA LEU A 66 -4.27 10.35 14.63
C LEU A 66 -4.69 9.21 15.57
N SER A 67 -4.12 9.14 16.77
CA SER A 67 -4.46 8.09 17.76
C SER A 67 -5.91 8.12 18.22
N ASP A 68 -6.58 9.27 18.15
CA ASP A 68 -7.99 9.40 18.50
C ASP A 68 -8.91 9.03 17.33
N MET A 69 -8.38 8.96 16.11
CA MET A 69 -9.16 8.75 14.89
C MET A 69 -9.26 7.28 14.49
N ALA A 70 -8.29 6.45 14.85
CA ALA A 70 -8.23 5.04 14.51
C ALA A 70 -7.31 4.27 15.46
N THR A 71 -7.51 2.96 15.56
CA THR A 71 -6.57 2.05 16.22
C THR A 71 -5.39 1.76 15.28
N PHE A 72 -4.18 2.16 15.67
CA PHE A 72 -2.97 1.91 14.89
C PHE A 72 -2.41 0.51 15.15
N VAL A 73 -2.28 -0.29 14.10
CA VAL A 73 -1.76 -1.66 14.15
C VAL A 73 -0.43 -1.71 13.41
N SER A 74 0.64 -1.91 14.17
CA SER A 74 2.00 -2.04 13.63
C SER A 74 2.33 -3.50 13.32
N ILE A 75 2.74 -3.77 12.07
CA ILE A 75 3.09 -5.11 11.60
C ILE A 75 4.60 -5.18 11.33
N PRO A 76 5.33 -6.15 11.92
CA PRO A 76 6.74 -6.34 11.61
C PRO A 76 6.92 -6.74 10.14
N ARG A 77 7.91 -6.14 9.47
CA ARG A 77 8.21 -6.50 8.08
C ARG A 77 8.64 -7.97 7.98
N THR A 78 7.93 -8.74 7.18
CA THR A 78 8.37 -10.07 6.74
C THR A 78 9.33 -9.90 5.55
N GLY A 79 10.21 -10.87 5.29
CA GLY A 79 11.40 -10.72 4.42
C GLY A 79 11.18 -10.38 2.94
N ILE A 80 9.97 -10.00 2.51
CA ILE A 80 9.64 -9.58 1.16
C ILE A 80 9.48 -8.05 1.14
N SER A 81 10.27 -7.37 0.30
CA SER A 81 10.17 -5.92 0.10
C SER A 81 9.91 -5.61 -1.38
N SER A 82 9.33 -4.45 -1.68
CA SER A 82 9.14 -4.03 -3.07
C SER A 82 10.45 -3.89 -3.83
N THR A 83 11.55 -3.53 -3.16
CA THR A 83 12.89 -3.50 -3.76
C THR A 83 13.33 -4.90 -4.18
N ARG A 84 13.18 -5.89 -3.29
CA ARG A 84 13.47 -7.30 -3.59
C ARG A 84 12.61 -7.79 -4.75
N VAL A 85 11.31 -7.49 -4.76
CA VAL A 85 10.38 -7.88 -5.83
C VAL A 85 10.82 -7.29 -7.19
N ARG A 86 11.22 -6.01 -7.23
CA ARG A 86 11.71 -5.39 -8.47
C ARG A 86 13.00 -6.05 -8.97
N GLN A 87 13.94 -6.36 -8.08
CA GLN A 87 15.17 -7.08 -8.42
C GLN A 87 14.88 -8.51 -8.90
N TRP A 88 13.99 -9.22 -8.22
CA TRP A 88 13.53 -10.56 -8.61
C TRP A 88 12.92 -10.56 -10.02
N ILE A 89 12.08 -9.56 -10.35
CA ILE A 89 11.54 -9.39 -11.72
C ILE A 89 12.64 -9.09 -12.73
N ALA A 90 13.54 -8.15 -12.41
CA ALA A 90 14.63 -7.75 -13.30
C ALA A 90 15.62 -8.90 -13.58
N ASN A 91 15.82 -9.79 -12.61
CA ASN A 91 16.73 -10.95 -12.70
C ASN A 91 16.07 -12.19 -13.33
N GLY A 92 14.89 -12.05 -13.94
CA GLY A 92 14.26 -13.13 -14.70
C GLY A 92 13.21 -13.94 -13.94
N LYS A 93 13.04 -13.77 -12.62
CA LYS A 93 12.12 -14.53 -11.74
C LYS A 93 12.47 -16.03 -11.69
N PRO A 94 13.42 -16.46 -10.84
CA PRO A 94 13.69 -17.88 -10.61
C PRO A 94 12.42 -18.67 -10.28
N GLU A 95 12.28 -19.89 -10.82
CA GLU A 95 11.05 -20.69 -10.76
C GLU A 95 10.71 -21.21 -9.36
N ASP A 96 11.70 -21.29 -8.47
CA ASP A 96 11.57 -21.76 -7.09
C ASP A 96 11.01 -20.70 -6.12
N GLU A 97 10.78 -19.47 -6.60
CA GLU A 97 10.32 -18.35 -5.78
C GLU A 97 9.05 -17.70 -6.37
N LYS A 98 7.92 -17.78 -5.65
CA LYS A 98 6.66 -17.11 -6.03
C LYS A 98 6.35 -15.95 -5.09
N LEU A 99 6.77 -14.73 -5.48
CA LEU A 99 6.56 -13.52 -4.68
C LEU A 99 5.24 -12.79 -4.94
N LEU A 100 4.63 -13.00 -6.12
CA LEU A 100 3.41 -12.30 -6.56
C LEU A 100 2.40 -13.28 -7.15
N SER A 101 1.13 -12.89 -7.20
CA SER A 101 0.08 -13.64 -7.89
C SER A 101 0.27 -13.61 -9.41
N ASP A 102 -0.28 -14.61 -10.09
CA ASP A 102 -0.15 -14.76 -11.55
C ASP A 102 -0.82 -13.58 -12.29
N SER A 103 -1.93 -13.07 -11.76
CA SER A 103 -2.63 -11.88 -12.31
C SER A 103 -1.77 -10.62 -12.28
N VAL A 104 -1.04 -10.39 -11.17
CA VAL A 104 -0.15 -9.23 -11.04
C VAL A 104 1.08 -9.39 -11.92
N LEU A 105 1.64 -10.60 -12.02
CA LEU A 105 2.79 -10.90 -12.87
C LEU A 105 2.47 -10.67 -14.35
N LYS A 106 1.34 -11.18 -14.82
CA LYS A 106 0.86 -10.97 -16.19
C LYS A 106 0.75 -9.47 -16.50
N TYR A 107 0.13 -8.70 -15.61
CA TYR A 107 0.02 -7.26 -15.79
C TYR A 107 1.40 -6.56 -15.85
N ILE A 108 2.34 -6.94 -14.98
CA ILE A 108 3.71 -6.40 -14.99
C ILE A 108 4.39 -6.67 -16.33
N GLU A 109 4.24 -7.89 -16.87
CA GLU A 109 4.83 -8.29 -18.14
C GLU A 109 4.23 -7.53 -19.33
N GLU A 110 2.90 -7.51 -19.43
CA GLU A 110 2.16 -6.83 -20.51
C GLU A 110 2.46 -5.33 -20.56
N ASN A 111 2.73 -4.71 -19.41
CA ASN A 111 3.04 -3.29 -19.30
C ASN A 111 4.55 -3.01 -19.26
N GLY A 112 5.40 -4.03 -19.41
CA GLY A 112 6.87 -3.87 -19.44
C GLY A 112 7.47 -3.26 -18.16
N LEU A 113 6.83 -3.46 -17.00
CA LEU A 113 7.25 -2.83 -15.75
C LEU A 113 8.49 -3.50 -15.15
N TYR A 114 9.36 -2.70 -14.54
CA TYR A 114 10.53 -3.15 -13.75
C TYR A 114 11.63 -3.93 -14.49
N LYS A 115 11.57 -4.03 -15.82
CA LYS A 115 12.69 -4.53 -16.62
C LYS A 115 13.81 -3.48 -16.62
N LEU A 116 15.05 -3.88 -16.31
CA LEU A 116 16.23 -3.02 -16.53
C LEU A 116 16.44 -2.88 -18.03
N GLY A 117 16.46 -1.65 -18.54
CA GLY A 117 16.93 -1.23 -19.88
C GLY A 117 16.51 -2.11 -21.08
N LYS A 118 15.68 -1.56 -21.97
CA LYS A 118 15.70 -2.01 -23.37
C LYS A 118 17.06 -1.70 -24.00
#